data_AF-W7T8B0-F1
#
_entry.id   AF-W7T8B0-F1
#
_cell.length_a   1.000
_cell.length_b   1.000
_cell.length_c   1.000
_cell.angle_alpha   90.00
_cell.angle_beta   90.00
_cell.angle_gamma   90.00
#
_symmetry.space_group_name_H-M   'P 1'
#
loop_
_entity.id
_entity.type
_entity.pdbx_description
1 polymer ?
#
loop_
_entity_poly.entity_id
_entity_poly.type
_entity_poly.pdbx_seq_one_letter_code
_entity_poly.pdbx_strand_id
1 'polypeptide(L)'
;MSLKEPLLGGASHANDDDVEAPSGVGESGGLEDGDGLGAGTSSVAPAATISFWHITYRVNDRLRKGRKKVLLDDISGIVRPGQVLAIMGPSGCGKTSILEILGARNSPTEGGGE
;
A
#
# COMPACT_ATOMS: atom_id res chain seq x y z
N MET A 1 -1.65 21.48 50.92
CA MET A 1 -1.85 20.18 51.61
C MET A 1 -3.33 20.10 51.97
N SER A 2 -4.01 18.97 51.71
CA SER A 2 -5.50 18.81 51.75
C SER A 2 -6.26 19.67 50.72
N LEU A 3 -7.43 19.34 50.13
CA LEU A 3 -8.38 18.20 50.06
C LEU A 3 -9.28 18.46 48.78
N LYS A 4 -10.07 17.57 48.13
CA LYS A 4 -10.41 16.13 48.19
C LYS A 4 -10.87 15.64 46.79
N GLU A 5 -10.97 14.32 46.59
CA GLU A 5 -11.60 13.57 45.46
C GLU A 5 -13.15 13.76 45.38
N PRO A 6 -13.87 13.26 44.32
CA PRO A 6 -14.24 11.83 44.25
C PRO A 6 -14.39 11.15 42.85
N LEU A 7 -14.00 9.88 42.81
CA LEU A 7 -14.69 8.70 42.23
C LEU A 7 -15.63 8.81 41.00
N LEU A 8 -15.35 8.01 39.96
CA LEU A 8 -16.37 7.23 39.24
C LEU A 8 -15.78 5.93 38.67
N GLY A 9 -16.59 4.85 38.69
CA GLY A 9 -16.23 3.45 38.46
C GLY A 9 -15.79 3.05 37.04
N GLY A 10 -15.59 1.78 36.72
CA GLY A 10 -15.93 0.56 37.46
C GLY A 10 -16.79 -0.36 36.60
N ALA A 11 -16.16 -1.30 35.89
CA ALA A 11 -16.81 -2.46 35.25
C ALA A 11 -15.76 -3.53 34.92
N SER A 12 -15.93 -4.73 35.47
CA SER A 12 -15.25 -5.96 35.07
C SER A 12 -16.04 -6.66 33.95
N HIS A 13 -15.35 -7.35 33.04
CA HIS A 13 -15.77 -8.68 32.55
C HIS A 13 -14.56 -9.41 31.97
N ALA A 14 -14.38 -10.66 32.40
CA ALA A 14 -13.55 -11.64 31.72
C ALA A 14 -14.41 -12.37 30.68
N ASN A 15 -13.78 -13.05 29.73
CA ASN A 15 -14.34 -14.21 29.04
C ASN A 15 -13.20 -15.23 28.85
N ASP A 16 -13.30 -16.34 29.56
CA ASP A 16 -12.70 -17.62 29.18
C ASP A 16 -13.67 -18.26 28.17
N ASP A 17 -13.18 -18.66 27.00
CA ASP A 17 -13.95 -19.38 25.97
C ASP A 17 -13.14 -20.59 25.47
N ASP A 18 -12.90 -21.55 26.36
CA ASP A 18 -12.67 -22.95 25.98
C ASP A 18 -14.04 -23.63 25.83
N VAL A 19 -14.45 -23.99 24.61
CA VAL A 19 -15.55 -24.96 24.44
C VAL A 19 -15.36 -25.91 23.26
N GLU A 20 -15.79 -27.13 23.51
CA GLU A 20 -15.50 -28.37 22.79
C GLU A 20 -16.30 -28.53 21.48
N ALA A 21 -15.73 -29.28 20.53
CA ALA A 21 -16.38 -29.62 19.27
C ALA A 21 -17.32 -30.84 19.41
N PRO A 22 -18.58 -30.79 18.96
CA PRO A 22 -19.40 -31.98 18.78
C PRO A 22 -19.21 -32.59 17.37
N SER A 23 -18.79 -33.85 17.34
CA SER A 23 -18.90 -34.72 16.17
C SER A 23 -20.36 -34.96 15.77
N GLY A 24 -20.69 -34.79 14.49
CA GLY A 24 -22.00 -35.14 13.93
C GLY A 24 -21.83 -35.89 12.60
N VAL A 25 -22.23 -37.17 12.58
CA VAL A 25 -22.19 -38.02 11.38
C VAL A 25 -23.62 -38.18 10.85
N GLY A 26 -23.82 -38.03 9.54
CA GLY A 26 -25.13 -38.21 8.91
C GLY A 26 -25.09 -38.08 7.39
N GLU A 27 -25.25 -39.20 6.68
CA GLU A 27 -25.27 -39.27 5.22
C GLU A 27 -26.67 -38.96 4.64
N SER A 28 -26.74 -38.40 3.43
CA SER A 28 -27.63 -38.90 2.37
C SER A 28 -27.35 -38.22 1.02
N GLY A 29 -27.37 -39.02 -0.05
CA GLY A 29 -26.77 -38.70 -1.33
C GLY A 29 -27.52 -37.71 -2.25
N GLY A 30 -26.74 -37.23 -3.21
CA GLY A 30 -27.17 -36.57 -4.44
C GLY A 30 -26.07 -36.77 -5.49
N LEU A 31 -26.37 -37.50 -6.57
CA LEU A 31 -25.47 -37.66 -7.70
C LEU A 31 -25.63 -36.44 -8.61
N GLU A 32 -24.62 -35.59 -8.69
CA GLU A 32 -24.55 -34.50 -9.66
C GLU A 32 -23.53 -34.86 -10.76
N ASP A 33 -24.01 -35.52 -11.80
CA ASP A 33 -23.26 -35.68 -13.05
C ASP A 33 -23.13 -34.29 -13.71
N GLY A 34 -21.94 -33.70 -13.63
CA GLY A 34 -21.70 -32.33 -14.07
C GLY A 34 -20.28 -32.11 -14.57
N ASP A 35 -20.07 -32.33 -15.87
CA ASP A 35 -18.82 -32.05 -16.61
C ASP A 35 -18.56 -30.53 -16.74
N GLY A 36 -18.41 -29.84 -15.61
CA GLY A 36 -18.16 -28.41 -15.54
C GLY A 36 -16.69 -28.09 -15.66
N LEU A 37 -16.23 -27.69 -16.85
CA LEU A 37 -14.95 -26.98 -16.97
C LEU A 37 -14.98 -25.75 -16.07
N GLY A 38 -14.22 -25.79 -14.97
CA GLY A 38 -14.03 -24.66 -14.08
C GLY A 38 -13.36 -23.52 -14.83
N ALA A 39 -14.17 -22.61 -15.37
CA ALA A 39 -13.70 -21.38 -15.98
C ALA A 39 -13.01 -20.57 -14.88
N GLY A 40 -11.68 -20.67 -14.84
CA GLY A 40 -10.86 -19.93 -13.89
C GLY A 40 -11.18 -18.44 -14.01
N THR A 41 -11.89 -17.90 -13.03
CA THR A 41 -12.16 -16.48 -12.92
C THR A 41 -10.83 -15.80 -12.64
N SER A 42 -10.13 -15.42 -13.71
CA SER A 42 -8.95 -14.59 -13.60
C SER A 42 -9.39 -13.31 -12.91
N SER A 43 -8.94 -13.12 -11.67
CA SER A 43 -9.14 -11.87 -10.96
C SER A 43 -8.36 -10.80 -11.73
N VAL A 44 -9.07 -10.10 -12.61
CA VAL A 44 -8.53 -8.91 -13.27
C VAL A 44 -8.15 -7.97 -12.14
N ALA A 45 -6.84 -7.72 -12.00
CA ALA A 45 -6.33 -6.85 -10.95
C ALA A 45 -7.08 -5.51 -11.03
N PRO A 46 -7.57 -4.97 -9.90
CA PRO A 46 -8.36 -3.75 -9.92
C PRO A 46 -7.55 -2.64 -10.60
N ALA A 47 -8.22 -1.91 -11.49
CA ALA A 47 -7.55 -0.97 -12.35
C ALA A 47 -6.99 0.19 -11.52
N ALA A 48 -5.67 0.17 -11.28
CA ALA A 48 -5.01 1.09 -10.37
C ALA A 48 -4.84 2.49 -10.98
N THR A 49 -5.04 3.51 -10.14
CA THR A 49 -4.57 4.88 -10.40
C THR A 49 -3.26 5.07 -9.67
N ILE A 50 -2.26 5.65 -10.31
CA ILE A 50 -1.01 6.09 -9.65
C ILE A 50 -1.08 7.60 -9.48
N SER A 51 -0.81 8.11 -8.30
CA SER A 51 -0.79 9.54 -8.01
C SER A 51 0.46 9.92 -7.21
N PHE A 52 0.96 11.14 -7.44
CA PHE A 52 2.13 11.66 -6.74
C PHE A 52 2.06 13.18 -6.62
N TRP A 53 2.53 13.70 -5.49
CA TRP A 53 2.40 15.11 -5.12
C TRP A 53 3.67 15.64 -4.47
N HIS A 54 4.10 16.81 -4.94
CA HIS A 54 5.21 17.59 -4.42
C HIS A 54 6.52 16.79 -4.26
N ILE A 55 6.73 15.80 -5.13
CA ILE A 55 7.89 14.90 -5.04
C ILE A 55 9.15 15.69 -5.39
N THR A 56 10.01 15.80 -4.38
CA THR A 56 11.33 16.39 -4.51
C THR A 56 12.38 15.38 -4.09
N TYR A 57 13.39 15.15 -4.93
CA TYR A 57 14.43 14.16 -4.69
C TYR A 57 15.82 14.74 -4.90
N ARG A 58 16.64 14.70 -3.85
CA ARG A 58 17.98 15.30 -3.81
C ARG A 58 19.02 14.27 -3.40
N VAL A 59 20.05 14.10 -4.24
CA VAL A 59 21.19 13.19 -3.99
C VAL A 59 22.46 13.98 -3.69
N ASN A 60 23.47 13.35 -3.09
CA ASN A 60 24.77 13.97 -2.94
C ASN A 60 25.44 14.17 -4.32
N ASP A 61 25.94 15.37 -4.60
CA ASP A 61 26.64 15.67 -5.85
C ASP A 61 28.01 14.95 -5.85
N ARG A 62 28.16 13.98 -6.76
CA ARG A 62 29.38 13.16 -6.89
C ARG A 62 30.59 13.97 -7.38
N LEU A 63 30.37 15.10 -8.05
CA LEU A 63 31.42 15.98 -8.55
C LEU A 63 31.76 17.09 -7.54
N ARG A 64 30.78 17.54 -6.75
CA ARG A 64 30.92 18.64 -5.78
C ARG A 64 30.61 18.17 -4.37
N LYS A 65 31.61 17.60 -3.69
CA LYS A 65 31.52 17.19 -2.28
C LYS A 65 30.86 18.27 -1.41
N GLY A 66 29.92 17.86 -0.57
CA GLY A 66 29.17 18.75 0.32
C GLY A 66 27.95 19.46 -0.29
N ARG A 67 27.71 19.34 -1.61
CA ARG A 67 26.46 19.83 -2.24
C ARG A 67 25.47 18.71 -2.47
N LYS A 68 24.18 19.03 -2.41
CA LYS A 68 23.11 18.18 -2.95
C LYS A 68 22.79 18.60 -4.38
N LYS A 69 22.61 17.63 -5.28
CA LYS A 69 22.04 17.79 -6.62
C LYS A 69 20.56 17.44 -6.56
N VAL A 70 19.70 18.37 -6.99
CA VAL A 70 18.28 18.10 -7.20
C VAL A 70 18.13 17.26 -8.48
N LEU A 71 17.35 16.17 -8.40
CA LEU A 71 17.02 15.31 -9.55
C LEU A 71 15.56 15.41 -9.94
N LEU A 72 14.67 15.59 -8.96
CA LEU A 72 13.25 15.90 -9.12
C LEU A 72 12.96 17.09 -8.20
N ASP A 73 12.18 18.05 -8.68
CA ASP A 73 11.89 19.31 -8.01
C ASP A 73 10.38 19.59 -8.12
N ASP A 74 9.68 19.52 -6.99
CA ASP A 74 8.23 19.75 -6.85
C ASP A 74 7.32 19.09 -7.91
N ILE A 75 7.58 17.83 -8.28
CA ILE A 75 6.80 17.16 -9.32
C ILE A 75 5.50 16.56 -8.78
N SER A 76 4.41 16.73 -9.52
CA SER A 76 3.09 16.20 -9.20
C SER A 76 2.39 15.64 -10.44
N GLY A 77 1.53 14.65 -10.29
CA GLY A 77 0.82 14.02 -11.41
C GLY A 77 -0.11 12.87 -11.00
N ILE A 78 -0.98 12.47 -11.94
CA ILE A 78 -1.90 11.34 -11.80
C ILE A 78 -1.91 10.57 -13.12
N VAL A 79 -1.84 9.23 -13.03
CA VAL A 79 -1.99 8.29 -14.14
C VAL A 79 -3.18 7.40 -13.84
N ARG A 80 -4.26 7.55 -14.61
CA ARG A 80 -5.50 6.76 -14.45
C ARG A 80 -5.42 5.44 -15.23
N PRO A 81 -6.26 4.46 -14.88
CA PRO A 81 -6.47 3.26 -15.70
C PRO A 81 -6.61 3.54 -17.19
N GLY A 82 -5.91 2.76 -18.01
CA GLY A 82 -5.90 2.91 -19.46
C GLY A 82 -5.03 4.06 -19.99
N GLN A 83 -4.35 4.83 -19.13
CA GLN A 83 -3.37 5.83 -19.55
C GLN A 83 -1.94 5.26 -19.55
N VAL A 84 -1.08 5.82 -20.41
CA VAL A 84 0.35 5.49 -20.48
C VAL A 84 1.16 6.73 -20.11
N LEU A 85 1.98 6.64 -19.06
CA LEU A 85 2.94 7.67 -18.69
C LEU A 85 4.29 7.41 -19.38
N ALA A 86 4.73 8.35 -20.22
CA ALA A 86 6.04 8.33 -20.85
C ALA A 86 6.98 9.35 -20.19
N ILE A 87 8.17 8.91 -19.76
CA ILE A 87 9.17 9.75 -19.08
C ILE A 87 10.38 9.90 -20.00
N MET A 88 10.56 11.10 -20.55
CA MET A 88 11.55 11.40 -21.60
C MET A 88 12.55 12.47 -21.12
N GLY A 89 13.72 12.55 -21.77
CA GLY A 89 14.75 13.55 -21.46
C GLY A 89 16.19 13.04 -21.57
N PRO A 90 17.19 13.92 -21.44
CA PRO A 90 18.62 13.58 -21.57
C PRO A 90 19.13 12.63 -20.48
N SER A 91 20.35 12.11 -20.65
CA SER A 91 20.97 11.27 -19.62
C SER A 91 21.21 12.06 -18.32
N GLY A 92 20.97 11.43 -17.16
CA GLY A 92 21.23 12.05 -15.85
C GLY A 92 20.21 13.10 -15.35
N CYS A 93 19.04 13.24 -16.01
CA CYS A 93 17.96 14.16 -15.61
C CYS A 93 16.93 13.59 -14.61
N GLY A 94 17.15 12.39 -14.05
CA GLY A 94 16.28 11.83 -12.99
C GLY A 94 15.21 10.82 -13.43
N LYS A 95 15.10 10.46 -14.74
CA LYS A 95 14.08 9.50 -15.25
C LYS A 95 14.00 8.18 -14.49
N THR A 96 15.14 7.56 -14.20
CA THR A 96 15.19 6.32 -13.41
C THR A 96 14.78 6.58 -11.97
N SER A 97 15.17 7.72 -11.39
CA SER A 97 14.86 8.08 -10.00
C SER A 97 13.36 8.29 -9.76
N ILE A 98 12.62 8.90 -10.70
CA ILE A 98 11.15 8.99 -10.59
C ILE A 98 10.50 7.59 -10.67
N LEU A 99 10.96 6.72 -11.57
CA LEU A 99 10.46 5.33 -11.65
C LEU A 99 10.79 4.53 -10.38
N GLU A 100 11.95 4.75 -9.77
CA GLU A 100 12.33 4.11 -8.50
C GLU A 100 11.50 4.62 -7.33
N ILE A 101 11.07 5.88 -7.32
CA ILE A 101 10.20 6.44 -6.28
C ILE A 101 8.76 5.93 -6.46
N LEU A 102 8.21 5.99 -7.68
CA LEU A 102 6.87 5.45 -7.97
C LEU A 102 6.78 3.93 -7.76
N GLY A 103 7.87 3.20 -8.00
CA GLY A 103 7.97 1.77 -7.69
C GLY A 103 8.32 1.44 -6.23
N ALA A 104 8.25 2.42 -5.31
CA ALA A 104 8.59 2.29 -3.89
C ALA A 104 9.99 1.71 -3.58
N ARG A 105 10.92 1.78 -4.54
CA ARG A 105 12.32 1.31 -4.38
C ARG A 105 13.21 2.35 -3.68
N ASN A 106 12.86 3.62 -3.78
CA ASN A 106 13.53 4.75 -3.14
C ASN A 106 12.49 5.70 -2.53
N SER A 107 12.78 6.27 -1.36
CA SER A 107 11.95 7.34 -0.78
C SER A 107 12.32 8.71 -1.36
N PRO A 108 11.35 9.62 -1.59
CA PRO A 108 11.64 11.00 -1.95
C PRO A 108 12.26 11.75 -0.74
N THR A 109 12.80 12.94 -0.98
CA THR A 109 13.29 13.84 0.09
C THR A 109 12.13 14.59 0.75
N GLU A 110 11.17 15.04 -0.06
CA GLU A 110 9.90 15.66 0.33
C GLU A 110 8.81 15.17 -0.64
N GLY A 111 7.54 15.18 -0.23
CA GLY A 111 6.40 14.71 -1.01
C GLY A 111 6.11 13.21 -0.87
N GLY A 112 5.16 12.71 -1.66
CA GLY A 112 4.69 11.31 -1.59
C GLY A 112 3.80 10.91 -2.76
N GLY A 113 3.34 9.65 -2.77
CA GLY A 113 2.46 9.11 -3.79
C GLY A 113 1.91 7.74 -3.40
N GLU A 114 0.83 7.35 -4.08
CA GLU A 114 0.02 6.13 -3.89
C GLU A 114 -0.54 5.64 -5.24
#